data_AF-A0A353FGQ2-F1
#
_entry.id   AF-A0A353FGQ2-F1
#
_cell.length_a   1.000
_cell.length_b   1.000
_cell.length_c   1.000
_cell.angle_alpha   90.00
_cell.angle_beta   90.00
_cell.angle_gamma   90.00
#
_symmetry.space_group_name_H-M   'P 1'
#
loop_
_entity.id
_entity.type
_entity.pdbx_description
1 polymer ?
#
loop_
_entity_poly.entity_id
_entity_poly.type
_entity_poly.pdbx_seq_one_letter_code
_entity_poly.pdbx_strand_id
1 'polypeptide(L)'
;MKVDKTESRKYRKMSQRNFITLPKKECLSEAKLIIANAEKKARSAEAIATSDPGGAVGFLIISTEEMVKALILTLDSNGFKFREVAGMDNLFKNHRLRYLVALIFAMFGLLSEDLKTVTLEAQKDLPRLMRLFKNPRAMEVIVKRYLFMKIEQFQGEIKFFERMDTMRQIGFYTDAAQNVPINEQEYHVVRKRLITIQEVMKGIMVAYATDNDVFDKIKIRFQKQMKTEGWYDKLGDLVKRINKPNVNSYEALANSLSNFSEDIRSGQD
;
A
#
# COMPACT_ATOMS: atom_id res chain seq x y z
N MET A 1 6.25 -49.16 19.00
CA MET A 1 6.98 -47.92 18.65
C MET A 1 6.56 -46.81 19.62
N LYS A 2 7.44 -46.36 20.52
CA LYS A 2 7.20 -45.16 21.32
C LYS A 2 7.54 -43.96 20.44
N VAL A 3 6.51 -43.23 19.99
CA VAL A 3 6.68 -41.96 19.27
C VAL A 3 7.39 -40.99 20.22
N ASP A 4 8.53 -40.48 19.78
CA ASP A 4 9.34 -39.55 20.55
C ASP A 4 8.52 -38.27 20.84
N LYS A 5 8.26 -38.02 22.13
CA LYS A 5 7.52 -36.83 22.61
C LYS A 5 8.27 -35.53 22.29
N THR A 6 9.54 -35.62 21.93
CA THR A 6 10.43 -34.49 21.64
C THR A 6 10.26 -34.01 20.21
N GLU A 7 10.16 -34.92 19.23
CA GLU A 7 9.86 -34.59 17.84
C GLU A 7 8.43 -34.06 17.69
N SER A 8 7.46 -34.73 18.31
CA SER A 8 6.05 -34.29 18.29
C SER A 8 5.85 -32.89 18.91
N ARG A 9 6.64 -32.50 19.92
CA ARG A 9 6.68 -31.10 20.44
C ARG A 9 7.32 -30.11 19.45
N LYS A 10 8.36 -30.51 18.73
CA LYS A 10 9.04 -29.68 17.72
C LYS A 10 8.13 -29.42 16.51
N TYR A 11 7.39 -30.44 16.06
CA TYR A 11 6.37 -30.31 15.01
C TYR A 11 5.15 -29.48 15.47
N ARG A 12 4.70 -29.61 16.72
CA ARG A 12 3.64 -28.74 17.29
C ARG A 12 4.04 -27.27 17.41
N LYS A 13 5.33 -26.98 17.68
CA LYS A 13 5.87 -25.60 17.66
C LYS A 13 5.98 -25.04 16.24
N MET A 14 6.28 -25.87 15.23
CA MET A 14 6.30 -25.45 13.83
C MET A 14 4.88 -25.17 13.28
N SER A 15 3.86 -25.93 13.71
CA SER A 15 2.47 -25.73 13.25
C SER A 15 1.77 -24.49 13.82
N GLN A 16 2.40 -23.77 14.76
CA GLN A 16 1.88 -22.52 15.34
C GLN A 16 2.62 -21.27 14.84
N ARG A 17 3.67 -21.43 14.03
CA ARG A 17 4.48 -20.31 13.54
C ARG A 17 3.78 -19.68 12.32
N ASN A 18 3.26 -18.48 12.47
CA ASN A 18 2.70 -17.68 11.38
C ASN A 18 3.24 -16.24 11.44
N PHE A 19 2.92 -15.42 10.44
CA PHE A 19 3.39 -14.04 10.37
C PHE A 19 3.01 -13.20 11.60
N ILE A 20 1.92 -13.55 12.31
CA ILE A 20 1.45 -12.83 13.50
C ILE A 20 2.31 -13.15 14.72
N THR A 21 2.67 -14.42 14.89
CA THR A 21 3.46 -14.89 16.04
C THR A 21 4.97 -14.73 15.85
N LEU A 22 5.42 -14.23 14.70
CA LEU A 22 6.84 -14.11 14.37
C LEU A 22 7.54 -13.12 15.34
N PRO A 23 8.64 -13.50 16.02
CA PRO A 23 9.39 -12.59 16.86
C PRO A 23 9.91 -11.38 16.08
N LYS A 24 9.92 -10.20 16.70
CA LYS A 24 10.39 -8.93 16.09
C LYS A 24 11.75 -9.07 15.39
N LYS A 25 12.69 -9.80 16.00
CA LYS A 25 14.06 -10.01 15.49
C LYS A 25 14.08 -10.81 14.17
N GLU A 26 13.07 -11.63 13.93
CA GLU A 26 12.94 -12.48 12.74
C GLU A 26 12.11 -11.82 11.63
N CYS A 27 11.39 -10.74 11.94
CA CYS A 27 10.53 -10.05 10.96
C CYS A 27 11.31 -9.53 9.76
N LEU A 28 12.52 -9.00 9.97
CA LEU A 28 13.32 -8.48 8.86
C LEU A 28 13.84 -9.58 7.94
N SER A 29 14.28 -10.72 8.49
CA SER A 29 14.71 -11.86 7.67
C SER A 29 13.54 -12.44 6.86
N GLU A 30 12.37 -12.56 7.47
CA GLU A 30 11.17 -13.05 6.79
C GLU A 30 10.70 -12.06 5.71
N ALA A 31 10.72 -10.76 6.00
CA ALA A 31 10.40 -9.72 5.02
C ALA A 31 11.27 -9.83 3.76
N LYS A 32 12.59 -10.09 3.92
CA LYS A 32 13.50 -10.29 2.77
C LYS A 32 13.10 -11.48 1.91
N LEU A 33 12.68 -12.60 2.51
CA LEU A 33 12.20 -13.77 1.76
C LEU A 33 10.91 -13.46 0.99
N ILE A 34 9.99 -12.73 1.62
CA ILE A 34 8.74 -12.30 0.97
C ILE A 34 9.03 -11.34 -0.19
N ILE A 35 9.97 -10.40 -0.04
CA ILE A 35 10.39 -9.49 -1.12
C ILE A 35 10.94 -10.30 -2.30
N ALA A 36 11.85 -11.24 -2.07
CA ALA A 36 12.40 -12.07 -3.13
C ALA A 36 11.31 -12.89 -3.85
N ASN A 37 10.31 -13.37 -3.09
CA ASN A 37 9.14 -14.07 -3.62
C ASN A 37 8.22 -13.15 -4.44
N ALA A 38 8.03 -11.90 -4.01
CA ALA A 38 7.28 -10.89 -4.76
C ALA A 38 7.96 -10.57 -6.09
N GLU A 39 9.27 -10.31 -6.06
CA GLU A 39 10.05 -10.03 -7.26
C GLU A 39 10.08 -11.19 -8.25
N LYS A 40 10.14 -12.44 -7.74
CA LYS A 40 10.00 -13.63 -8.59
C LYS A 40 8.66 -13.63 -9.32
N LYS A 41 7.55 -13.28 -8.64
CA LYS A 41 6.22 -13.19 -9.28
C LYS A 41 6.14 -12.06 -10.30
N ALA A 42 6.72 -10.89 -10.00
CA ALA A 42 6.77 -9.79 -10.96
C ALA A 42 7.53 -10.19 -12.24
N ARG A 43 8.69 -10.85 -12.12
CA ARG A 43 9.43 -11.39 -13.28
C ARG A 43 8.63 -12.46 -14.03
N SER A 44 7.91 -13.32 -13.31
CA SER A 44 7.06 -14.35 -13.92
C SER A 44 5.91 -13.72 -14.73
N ALA A 45 5.32 -12.63 -14.22
CA ALA A 45 4.31 -11.87 -14.94
C ALA A 45 4.85 -11.32 -16.27
N GLU A 46 6.04 -10.72 -16.23
CA GLU A 46 6.69 -10.19 -17.44
C GLU A 46 6.96 -11.27 -18.47
N ALA A 47 7.38 -12.46 -18.04
CA ALA A 47 7.69 -13.57 -18.92
C ALA A 47 6.46 -14.13 -19.66
N ILE A 48 5.27 -14.06 -19.05
CA ILE A 48 4.05 -14.62 -19.64
C ILE A 48 3.14 -13.56 -20.28
N ALA A 49 3.47 -12.26 -20.15
CA ALA A 49 2.59 -11.16 -20.53
C ALA A 49 2.14 -11.20 -22.00
N THR A 50 3.00 -11.62 -22.92
CA THR A 50 2.66 -11.72 -24.35
C THR A 50 1.71 -12.88 -24.63
N SER A 51 1.83 -13.99 -23.90
CA SER A 51 1.03 -15.20 -24.11
C SER A 51 -0.25 -15.25 -23.28
N ASP A 52 -0.24 -14.63 -22.11
CA ASP A 52 -1.33 -14.61 -21.14
C ASP A 52 -1.28 -13.29 -20.32
N PRO A 53 -1.80 -12.17 -20.87
CA PRO A 53 -1.84 -10.89 -20.18
C PRO A 53 -2.68 -10.93 -18.89
N GLY A 54 -3.74 -11.76 -18.86
CA GLY A 54 -4.58 -11.96 -17.69
C GLY A 54 -3.79 -12.59 -16.54
N GLY A 55 -3.14 -13.72 -16.79
CA GLY A 55 -2.27 -14.38 -15.82
C GLY A 55 -1.12 -13.49 -15.38
N ALA A 56 -0.55 -12.69 -16.29
CA ALA A 56 0.48 -11.71 -15.95
C ALA A 56 -0.04 -10.66 -14.95
N VAL A 57 -1.23 -10.10 -15.18
CA VAL A 57 -1.88 -9.21 -14.21
C VAL A 57 -2.11 -9.93 -12.87
N GLY A 58 -2.59 -11.17 -12.89
CA GLY A 58 -2.75 -11.99 -11.68
C GLY A 58 -1.46 -12.09 -10.86
N PHE A 59 -0.32 -12.40 -11.52
CA PHE A 59 0.99 -12.46 -10.85
C PHE A 59 1.47 -11.10 -10.32
N LEU A 60 1.21 -9.99 -11.01
CA LEU A 60 1.55 -8.65 -10.53
C LEU A 60 0.74 -8.27 -9.29
N ILE A 61 -0.55 -8.62 -9.26
CA ILE A 61 -1.41 -8.40 -8.09
C ILE A 61 -0.87 -9.20 -6.89
N ILE A 62 -0.56 -10.50 -7.09
CA ILE A 62 0.02 -11.32 -6.02
C ILE A 62 1.40 -10.79 -5.58
N SER A 63 2.22 -10.30 -6.51
CA SER A 63 3.50 -9.65 -6.16
C SER A 63 3.26 -8.45 -5.23
N THR A 64 2.31 -7.59 -5.55
CA THR A 64 1.96 -6.40 -4.75
C THR A 64 1.43 -6.79 -3.37
N GLU A 65 0.59 -7.82 -3.33
CA GLU A 65 0.08 -8.45 -2.12
C GLU A 65 1.18 -8.96 -1.17
N GLU A 66 2.25 -9.54 -1.71
CA GLU A 66 3.41 -9.98 -0.95
C GLU A 66 4.24 -8.79 -0.47
N MET A 67 4.40 -7.76 -1.29
CA MET A 67 5.08 -6.51 -0.92
C MET A 67 4.41 -5.82 0.27
N VAL A 68 3.08 -5.82 0.36
CA VAL A 68 2.34 -5.30 1.52
C VAL A 68 2.71 -6.08 2.79
N LYS A 69 2.79 -7.42 2.73
CA LYS A 69 3.19 -8.25 3.88
C LYS A 69 4.62 -7.91 4.32
N ALA A 70 5.55 -7.84 3.36
CA ALA A 70 6.95 -7.51 3.62
C ALA A 70 7.10 -6.13 4.26
N LEU A 71 6.33 -5.14 3.81
CA LEU A 71 6.32 -3.81 4.38
C LEU A 71 5.91 -3.83 5.86
N ILE A 72 4.80 -4.51 6.20
CA ILE A 72 4.33 -4.61 7.59
C ILE A 72 5.39 -5.26 8.48
N LEU A 73 6.01 -6.36 8.03
CA LEU A 73 7.08 -7.02 8.77
C LEU A 73 8.33 -6.15 8.92
N THR A 74 8.67 -5.36 7.89
CA THR A 74 9.80 -4.43 7.95
C THR A 74 9.55 -3.33 8.98
N LEU A 75 8.34 -2.75 9.00
CA LEU A 75 7.96 -1.74 9.99
C LEU A 75 7.97 -2.32 11.41
N ASP A 76 7.39 -3.52 11.61
CA ASP A 76 7.39 -4.15 12.93
C ASP A 76 8.80 -4.50 13.42
N SER A 77 9.68 -4.98 12.54
CA SER A 77 11.10 -5.20 12.86
C SER A 77 11.77 -3.91 13.37
N ASN A 78 11.26 -2.77 12.92
CA ASN A 78 11.74 -1.44 13.24
C ASN A 78 11.06 -0.78 14.44
N GLY A 79 10.20 -1.49 15.17
CA GLY A 79 9.62 -1.02 16.45
C GLY A 79 8.16 -0.59 16.38
N PHE A 80 7.54 -0.67 15.20
CA PHE A 80 6.08 -0.62 15.12
C PHE A 80 5.45 -1.92 15.65
N LYS A 81 4.15 -1.86 15.93
CA LYS A 81 3.37 -2.94 16.54
C LYS A 81 2.13 -3.29 15.71
N PHE A 82 2.21 -3.16 14.38
CA PHE A 82 1.06 -3.35 13.49
C PHE A 82 0.46 -4.75 13.63
N ARG A 83 1.27 -5.80 13.81
CA ARG A 83 0.75 -7.16 13.99
C ARG A 83 0.10 -7.43 15.34
N GLU A 84 0.37 -6.60 16.35
CA GLU A 84 -0.24 -6.69 17.68
C GLU A 84 -1.62 -6.00 17.72
N VAL A 85 -1.96 -5.18 16.72
CA VAL A 85 -3.23 -4.49 16.63
C VAL A 85 -4.36 -5.46 16.31
N ALA A 86 -5.46 -5.35 17.07
CA ALA A 86 -6.64 -6.17 16.88
C ALA A 86 -7.20 -6.05 15.44
N GLY A 87 -7.31 -7.19 14.75
CA GLY A 87 -7.84 -7.29 13.40
C GLY A 87 -6.82 -7.12 12.27
N MET A 88 -5.60 -6.65 12.57
CA MET A 88 -4.52 -6.56 11.57
C MET A 88 -4.03 -7.94 11.11
N ASP A 89 -4.33 -9.01 11.85
CA ASP A 89 -4.08 -10.38 11.39
C ASP A 89 -4.84 -10.72 10.09
N ASN A 90 -5.98 -10.05 9.85
CA ASN A 90 -6.74 -10.20 8.62
C ASN A 90 -5.97 -9.68 7.40
N LEU A 91 -5.03 -8.74 7.52
CA LEU A 91 -4.21 -8.31 6.37
C LEU A 91 -3.36 -9.44 5.79
N PHE A 92 -2.98 -10.42 6.61
CA PHE A 92 -2.20 -11.57 6.15
C PHE A 92 -3.06 -12.67 5.53
N LYS A 93 -4.39 -12.64 5.77
CA LYS A 93 -5.35 -13.67 5.33
C LYS A 93 -6.25 -13.19 4.19
N ASN A 94 -6.60 -11.91 4.16
CA ASN A 94 -7.54 -11.31 3.23
C ASN A 94 -6.79 -10.42 2.23
N HIS A 95 -6.82 -10.78 0.94
CA HIS A 95 -6.21 -9.98 -0.13
C HIS A 95 -6.87 -8.63 -0.35
N ARG A 96 -8.20 -8.50 -0.14
CA ARG A 96 -8.91 -7.22 -0.31
C ARG A 96 -8.40 -6.14 0.64
N LEU A 97 -8.03 -6.52 1.87
CA LEU A 97 -7.41 -5.57 2.82
C LEU A 97 -6.04 -5.10 2.33
N ARG A 98 -5.27 -5.98 1.68
CA ARG A 98 -3.95 -5.62 1.13
C ARG A 98 -4.08 -4.65 -0.06
N TYR A 99 -5.17 -4.73 -0.82
CA TYR A 99 -5.45 -3.77 -1.90
C TYR A 99 -5.66 -2.36 -1.37
N LEU A 100 -6.32 -2.20 -0.23
CA LEU A 100 -6.48 -0.86 0.38
C LEU A 100 -5.17 -0.29 0.90
N VAL A 101 -4.29 -1.15 1.45
CA VAL A 101 -2.93 -0.71 1.78
C VAL A 101 -2.19 -0.28 0.51
N ALA A 102 -2.28 -1.06 -0.57
CA ALA A 102 -1.69 -0.69 -1.85
C ALA A 102 -2.28 0.61 -2.44
N LEU A 103 -3.58 0.87 -2.27
CA LEU A 103 -4.24 2.12 -2.65
C LEU A 103 -3.64 3.33 -1.92
N ILE A 104 -3.38 3.22 -0.61
CA ILE A 104 -2.71 4.28 0.16
C ILE A 104 -1.33 4.58 -0.44
N PHE A 105 -0.58 3.55 -0.83
CA PHE A 105 0.72 3.73 -1.47
C PHE A 105 0.62 4.25 -2.91
N ALA A 106 -0.46 3.96 -3.63
CA ALA A 106 -0.75 4.58 -4.92
C ALA A 106 -0.95 6.09 -4.77
N MET A 107 -1.72 6.51 -3.77
CA MET A 107 -1.92 7.93 -3.44
C MET A 107 -0.60 8.60 -3.04
N PHE A 108 0.23 7.95 -2.22
CA PHE A 108 1.58 8.46 -1.92
C PHE A 108 2.46 8.57 -3.17
N GLY A 109 2.36 7.60 -4.09
CA GLY A 109 3.04 7.66 -5.38
C GLY A 109 2.70 8.94 -6.15
N LEU A 110 1.40 9.23 -6.31
CA LEU A 110 0.90 10.44 -6.98
C LEU A 110 1.40 11.74 -6.33
N LEU A 111 1.51 11.78 -5.00
CA LEU A 111 2.04 12.95 -4.27
C LEU A 111 3.57 13.05 -4.40
N SER A 112 4.26 11.92 -4.41
CA SER A 112 5.73 11.88 -4.48
C SER A 112 6.28 12.40 -5.81
N GLU A 113 5.56 12.17 -6.91
CA GLU A 113 5.90 12.70 -8.24
C GLU A 113 5.83 14.24 -8.26
N ASP A 114 4.81 14.82 -7.61
CA ASP A 114 4.71 16.27 -7.49
C ASP A 114 5.82 16.82 -6.60
N LEU A 115 6.09 16.18 -5.46
CA LEU A 115 7.14 16.61 -4.54
C LEU A 115 8.51 16.61 -5.23
N LYS A 116 8.78 15.59 -6.05
CA LYS A 116 9.99 15.54 -6.88
C LYS A 116 10.05 16.73 -7.84
N THR A 117 8.93 17.04 -8.51
CA THR A 117 8.84 18.20 -9.42
C THR A 117 9.09 19.52 -8.70
N VAL A 118 8.45 19.73 -7.55
CA VAL A 118 8.64 20.93 -6.71
C VAL A 118 10.08 21.04 -6.24
N THR A 119 10.70 19.93 -5.83
CA THR A 119 12.09 19.91 -5.37
C THR A 119 13.05 20.28 -6.50
N LEU A 120 12.84 19.75 -7.70
CA LEU A 120 13.65 20.07 -8.88
C LEU A 120 13.50 21.54 -9.28
N GLU A 121 12.30 22.11 -9.20
CA GLU A 121 12.08 23.53 -9.48
C GLU A 121 12.65 24.44 -8.39
N ALA A 122 12.57 24.02 -7.11
CA ALA A 122 13.19 24.73 -5.99
C ALA A 122 14.72 24.79 -6.13
N GLN A 123 15.34 23.75 -6.68
CA GLN A 123 16.78 23.75 -7.00
C GLN A 123 17.15 24.74 -8.11
N LYS A 124 16.22 25.03 -9.03
CA LYS A 124 16.46 25.97 -10.15
C LYS A 124 16.23 27.43 -9.76
N ASP A 125 15.16 27.74 -9.02
CA ASP A 125 14.78 29.12 -8.67
C ASP A 125 14.06 29.19 -7.31
N LEU A 126 14.82 28.95 -6.24
CA LEU A 126 14.33 29.06 -4.87
C LEU A 126 13.73 30.45 -4.55
N PRO A 127 14.31 31.58 -4.99
CA PRO A 127 13.73 32.90 -4.71
C PRO A 127 12.33 33.11 -5.30
N ARG A 128 12.05 32.57 -6.49
CA ARG A 128 10.69 32.58 -7.06
C ARG A 128 9.72 31.73 -6.26
N LEU A 129 10.12 30.53 -5.86
CA LEU A 129 9.31 29.64 -5.02
C LEU A 129 8.97 30.32 -3.67
N MET A 130 9.96 30.94 -3.03
CA MET A 130 9.78 31.68 -1.78
C MET A 130 8.88 32.91 -1.93
N ARG A 131 8.86 33.56 -3.10
CA ARG A 131 7.93 34.67 -3.38
C ARG A 131 6.48 34.20 -3.46
N LEU A 132 6.23 33.00 -4.00
CA LEU A 132 4.89 32.41 -3.98
C LEU A 132 4.43 32.18 -2.54
N PHE A 133 5.27 31.57 -1.69
CA PHE A 133 4.95 31.35 -0.27
C PHE A 133 4.69 32.64 0.53
N LYS A 134 5.19 33.79 0.08
CA LYS A 134 4.97 35.09 0.72
C LYS A 134 3.62 35.74 0.35
N ASN A 135 2.85 35.19 -0.58
CA ASN A 135 1.51 35.66 -0.91
C ASN A 135 0.46 34.62 -0.49
N PRO A 136 -0.10 34.73 0.73
CA PRO A 136 -1.04 33.74 1.26
C PRO A 136 -2.26 33.52 0.38
N ARG A 137 -2.81 34.57 -0.22
CA ARG A 137 -3.99 34.47 -1.12
C ARG A 137 -3.65 33.71 -2.39
N ALA A 138 -2.51 34.02 -3.02
CA ALA A 138 -2.08 33.29 -4.22
C ALA A 138 -1.77 31.82 -3.90
N MET A 139 -1.16 31.54 -2.75
CA MET A 139 -0.91 30.17 -2.29
C MET A 139 -2.19 29.40 -2.02
N GLU A 140 -3.17 30.04 -1.40
CA GLU A 140 -4.47 29.42 -1.12
C GLU A 140 -5.15 28.94 -2.43
N VAL A 141 -5.19 29.81 -3.44
CA VAL A 141 -5.76 29.46 -4.76
C VAL A 141 -4.99 28.31 -5.42
N ILE A 142 -3.65 28.35 -5.38
CA ILE A 142 -2.80 27.28 -5.96
C ILE A 142 -3.03 25.95 -5.22
N VAL A 143 -3.04 25.97 -3.90
CA VAL A 143 -3.24 24.78 -3.06
C VAL A 143 -4.63 24.20 -3.27
N LYS A 144 -5.69 25.03 -3.28
CA LYS A 144 -7.06 24.58 -3.56
C LYS A 144 -7.15 23.90 -4.93
N ARG A 145 -6.60 24.52 -5.98
CA ARG A 145 -6.57 23.94 -7.33
C ARG A 145 -5.79 22.61 -7.36
N TYR A 146 -4.64 22.56 -6.70
CA TYR A 146 -3.84 21.35 -6.60
C TYR A 146 -4.60 20.22 -5.89
N LEU A 147 -5.23 20.50 -4.74
CA LEU A 147 -6.02 19.52 -4.00
C LEU A 147 -7.16 18.98 -4.86
N PHE A 148 -7.84 19.84 -5.61
CA PHE A 148 -8.91 19.43 -6.50
C PHE A 148 -8.45 18.44 -7.57
N MET A 149 -7.34 18.76 -8.25
CA MET A 149 -6.73 17.85 -9.24
C MET A 149 -6.31 16.53 -8.60
N LYS A 150 -5.81 16.56 -7.35
CA LYS A 150 -5.41 15.34 -6.64
C LYS A 150 -6.60 14.49 -6.21
N ILE A 151 -7.72 15.10 -5.81
CA ILE A 151 -8.96 14.38 -5.51
C ILE A 151 -9.44 13.60 -6.73
N GLU A 152 -9.45 14.21 -7.92
CA GLU A 152 -9.82 13.50 -9.16
C GLU A 152 -8.89 12.31 -9.45
N GLN A 153 -7.58 12.50 -9.28
CA GLN A 153 -6.61 11.41 -9.41
C GLN A 153 -6.85 10.29 -8.40
N PHE A 154 -7.12 10.64 -7.13
CA PHE A 154 -7.42 9.66 -6.07
C PHE A 154 -8.72 8.90 -6.33
N GLN A 155 -9.76 9.56 -6.85
CA GLN A 155 -10.98 8.88 -7.30
C GLN A 155 -10.70 7.90 -8.45
N GLY A 156 -9.80 8.26 -9.37
CA GLY A 156 -9.30 7.37 -10.41
C GLY A 156 -8.62 6.13 -9.85
N GLU A 157 -7.77 6.28 -8.83
CA GLU A 157 -7.15 5.13 -8.15
C GLU A 157 -8.17 4.28 -7.40
N ILE A 158 -9.14 4.87 -6.71
CA ILE A 158 -10.20 4.12 -6.02
C ILE A 158 -10.96 3.22 -7.00
N LYS A 159 -11.40 3.77 -8.15
CA LYS A 159 -12.07 3.01 -9.22
C LYS A 159 -11.18 1.92 -9.81
N PHE A 160 -9.88 2.16 -9.93
CA PHE A 160 -8.93 1.13 -10.35
C PHE A 160 -8.88 -0.02 -9.33
N PHE A 161 -8.76 0.30 -8.04
CA PHE A 161 -8.62 -0.68 -6.97
C PHE A 161 -9.89 -1.48 -6.69
N GLU A 162 -11.07 -0.90 -6.92
CA GLU A 162 -12.35 -1.61 -6.82
C GLU A 162 -12.40 -2.84 -7.75
N ARG A 163 -11.72 -2.78 -8.89
CA ARG A 163 -11.67 -3.87 -9.89
C ARG A 163 -10.53 -4.87 -9.67
N MET A 164 -9.68 -4.68 -8.66
CA MET A 164 -8.48 -5.52 -8.45
C MET A 164 -8.82 -6.98 -8.16
N ASP A 165 -9.92 -7.26 -7.44
CA ASP A 165 -10.33 -8.63 -7.17
C ASP A 165 -10.78 -9.33 -8.46
N THR A 166 -11.55 -8.64 -9.29
CA THR A 166 -11.97 -9.12 -10.61
C THR A 166 -10.76 -9.36 -11.51
N MET A 167 -9.85 -8.39 -11.64
CA MET A 167 -8.62 -8.56 -12.45
C MET A 167 -7.76 -9.72 -11.97
N ARG A 168 -7.65 -9.92 -10.65
CA ARG A 168 -6.95 -11.07 -10.08
C ARG A 168 -7.64 -12.38 -10.46
N GLN A 169 -8.96 -12.43 -10.44
CA GLN A 169 -9.72 -13.63 -10.80
C GLN A 169 -9.60 -13.95 -12.29
N ILE A 170 -9.69 -12.95 -13.17
CA ILE A 170 -9.54 -13.12 -14.62
C ILE A 170 -8.22 -13.80 -14.97
N GLY A 171 -7.15 -13.50 -14.24
CA GLY A 171 -5.85 -14.11 -14.49
C GLY A 171 -5.70 -15.57 -14.07
N PHE A 172 -6.65 -16.14 -13.31
CA PHE A 172 -6.53 -17.51 -12.79
C PHE A 172 -7.76 -18.39 -13.01
N TYR A 173 -8.92 -17.80 -13.28
CA TYR A 173 -10.19 -18.50 -13.41
C TYR A 173 -10.86 -18.17 -14.74
N THR A 174 -11.31 -19.20 -15.43
CA THR A 174 -12.05 -19.13 -16.68
C THR A 174 -13.56 -19.25 -16.44
N ASP A 175 -14.08 -18.54 -15.44
CA ASP A 175 -15.52 -18.57 -15.17
C ASP A 175 -16.25 -17.73 -16.24
N ALA A 176 -16.98 -18.43 -17.09
CA ALA A 176 -17.43 -18.01 -18.42
C ALA A 176 -18.51 -16.90 -18.47
N ALA A 177 -18.95 -16.34 -17.35
CA ALA A 177 -20.19 -15.57 -17.35
C ALA A 177 -20.03 -14.07 -17.69
N GLN A 178 -18.95 -13.37 -17.30
CA GLN A 178 -18.94 -11.89 -17.38
C GLN A 178 -17.58 -11.18 -17.56
N ASN A 179 -16.47 -11.89 -17.79
CA ASN A 179 -15.16 -11.24 -17.79
C ASN A 179 -14.59 -11.04 -19.19
N VAL A 180 -14.48 -9.77 -19.61
CA VAL A 180 -13.68 -9.39 -20.79
C VAL A 180 -12.21 -9.76 -20.50
N PRO A 181 -11.55 -10.57 -21.35
CA PRO A 181 -10.14 -10.91 -21.15
C PRO A 181 -9.27 -9.67 -21.12
N ILE A 182 -8.30 -9.65 -20.21
CA ILE A 182 -7.31 -8.57 -20.14
C ILE A 182 -6.45 -8.62 -21.40
N ASN A 183 -6.36 -7.50 -22.11
CA ASN A 183 -5.48 -7.37 -23.28
C ASN A 183 -4.11 -6.80 -22.90
N GLU A 184 -3.18 -6.77 -23.85
CA GLU A 184 -1.81 -6.28 -23.66
C GLU A 184 -1.75 -4.81 -23.19
N GLN A 185 -2.61 -3.95 -23.74
CA GLN A 185 -2.68 -2.54 -23.35
C GLN A 185 -3.10 -2.39 -21.88
N GLU A 186 -4.13 -3.13 -21.47
CA GLU A 186 -4.59 -3.16 -20.09
C GLU A 186 -3.51 -3.71 -19.15
N TYR A 187 -2.80 -4.76 -19.55
CA TYR A 187 -1.64 -5.27 -18.82
C TYR A 187 -0.60 -4.17 -18.59
N HIS A 188 -0.23 -3.39 -19.60
CA HIS A 188 0.76 -2.32 -19.43
C HIS A 188 0.29 -1.22 -18.48
N VAL A 189 -0.99 -0.86 -18.52
CA VAL A 189 -1.57 0.12 -17.58
C VAL A 189 -1.52 -0.41 -16.14
N VAL A 190 -1.94 -1.66 -15.93
CA VAL A 190 -1.91 -2.32 -14.61
C VAL A 190 -0.47 -2.45 -14.11
N ARG A 191 0.45 -2.92 -14.95
CA ARG A 191 1.87 -3.06 -14.62
C ARG A 191 2.46 -1.75 -14.17
N LYS A 192 2.27 -0.67 -14.94
CA LYS A 192 2.81 0.65 -14.58
C LYS A 192 2.36 1.05 -13.17
N ARG A 193 1.06 0.97 -12.89
CA ARG A 193 0.49 1.32 -11.57
C ARG A 193 1.07 0.45 -10.45
N LEU A 194 1.04 -0.86 -10.60
CA LEU A 194 1.47 -1.79 -9.55
C LEU A 194 2.98 -1.73 -9.29
N ILE A 195 3.80 -1.57 -10.32
CA ILE A 195 5.26 -1.41 -10.15
C ILE A 195 5.59 -0.10 -9.42
N THR A 196 4.96 1.02 -9.78
CA THR A 196 5.16 2.30 -9.06
C THR A 196 4.82 2.18 -7.57
N ILE A 197 3.73 1.48 -7.25
CA ILE A 197 3.35 1.22 -5.84
C ILE A 197 4.42 0.39 -5.13
N GLN A 198 4.91 -0.67 -5.76
CA GLN A 198 5.95 -1.51 -5.21
C GLN A 198 7.27 -0.74 -4.99
N GLU A 199 7.62 0.17 -5.91
CA GLU A 199 8.80 1.03 -5.78
C GLU A 199 8.67 1.98 -4.59
N VAL A 200 7.51 2.61 -4.38
CA VAL A 200 7.24 3.43 -3.18
C VAL A 200 7.39 2.60 -1.91
N MET A 201 6.80 1.40 -1.86
CA MET A 201 6.93 0.50 -0.71
C MET A 201 8.40 0.10 -0.47
N LYS A 202 9.16 -0.22 -1.51
CA LYS A 202 10.60 -0.53 -1.42
C LYS A 202 11.39 0.66 -0.88
N GLY A 203 11.13 1.86 -1.40
CA GLY A 203 11.79 3.08 -0.92
C GLY A 203 11.58 3.31 0.57
N ILE A 204 10.37 3.07 1.07
CA ILE A 204 10.07 3.14 2.50
C ILE A 204 10.82 2.06 3.27
N MET A 205 10.76 0.79 2.83
CA MET A 205 11.47 -0.29 3.51
C MET A 205 12.99 -0.04 3.59
N VAL A 206 13.60 0.50 2.53
CA VAL A 206 15.02 0.89 2.50
C VAL A 206 15.29 2.05 3.46
N ALA A 207 14.44 3.08 3.47
CA ALA A 207 14.57 4.20 4.40
C ALA A 207 14.57 3.72 5.86
N TYR A 208 13.70 2.76 6.20
CA TYR A 208 13.65 2.14 7.53
C TYR A 208 14.79 1.16 7.83
N ALA A 209 15.58 0.76 6.83
CA ALA A 209 16.75 -0.10 7.00
C ALA A 209 18.08 0.67 7.00
N THR A 210 18.06 1.97 6.73
CA THR A 210 19.26 2.80 6.68
C THR A 210 19.55 3.41 8.05
N ASP A 211 20.82 3.36 8.47
CA ASP A 211 21.28 4.07 9.66
C ASP A 211 21.41 5.56 9.34
N ASN A 212 20.49 6.37 9.86
CA ASN A 212 20.48 7.83 9.67
C ASN A 212 19.90 8.51 10.89
N ASP A 213 20.73 9.24 11.65
CA ASP A 213 20.35 9.88 12.91
C ASP A 213 19.13 10.81 12.82
N VAL A 214 18.98 11.52 11.70
CA VAL A 214 17.83 12.42 11.47
C VAL A 214 16.57 11.59 11.25
N PHE A 215 16.65 10.56 10.40
CA PHE A 215 15.55 9.66 10.14
C PHE A 215 15.14 8.86 11.38
N ASP A 216 16.09 8.41 12.20
CA ASP A 216 15.81 7.69 13.43
C ASP A 216 15.06 8.56 14.45
N LYS A 217 15.40 9.85 14.56
CA LYS A 217 14.64 10.80 15.37
C LYS A 217 13.20 10.96 14.87
N ILE A 218 13.01 11.06 13.55
CA ILE A 218 11.69 11.14 12.92
C ILE A 218 10.88 9.86 13.19
N LYS A 219 11.51 8.69 13.00
CA LYS A 219 10.94 7.37 13.26
C LYS A 219 10.50 7.20 14.71
N ILE A 220 11.36 7.52 15.68
CA ILE A 220 11.02 7.44 17.11
C ILE A 220 9.85 8.36 17.44
N ARG A 221 9.85 9.59 16.91
CA ARG A 221 8.75 10.54 17.10
C ARG A 221 7.45 9.98 16.52
N PHE A 222 7.49 9.44 15.30
CA PHE A 222 6.32 8.88 14.64
C PHE A 222 5.78 7.65 15.38
N GLN A 223 6.66 6.77 15.86
CA GLN A 223 6.27 5.62 16.72
C GLN A 223 5.60 6.07 18.01
N LYS A 224 6.13 7.12 18.67
CA LYS A 224 5.52 7.70 19.86
C LYS A 224 4.14 8.25 19.52
N GLN A 225 4.02 9.01 18.44
CA GLN A 225 2.76 9.61 17.99
C GLN A 225 1.70 8.55 17.70
N MET A 226 2.08 7.47 16.99
CA MET A 226 1.21 6.33 16.71
C MET A 226 0.59 5.74 17.98
N LYS A 227 1.37 5.68 19.06
CA LYS A 227 0.92 5.20 20.37
C LYS A 227 0.08 6.25 21.11
N THR A 228 0.55 7.50 21.19
CA THR A 228 -0.09 8.53 22.03
C THR A 228 -1.40 9.03 21.47
N GLU A 229 -1.57 9.05 20.14
CA GLU A 229 -2.79 9.52 19.47
C GLU A 229 -3.75 8.38 19.09
N GLY A 230 -3.48 7.15 19.57
CA GLY A 230 -4.33 5.99 19.35
C GLY A 230 -4.44 5.56 17.88
N TRP A 231 -3.42 5.81 17.05
CA TRP A 231 -3.47 5.46 15.63
C TRP A 231 -3.56 3.95 15.39
N TYR A 232 -2.95 3.15 16.27
CA TYR A 232 -3.07 1.69 16.20
C TYR A 232 -4.54 1.25 16.35
N ASP A 233 -5.28 1.80 17.31
CA ASP A 233 -6.68 1.47 17.52
C ASP A 233 -7.54 1.95 16.34
N LYS A 234 -7.29 3.17 15.85
CA LYS A 234 -7.96 3.71 14.65
C LYS A 234 -7.75 2.82 13.42
N LEU A 235 -6.53 2.32 13.21
CA LEU A 235 -6.22 1.38 12.13
C LEU A 235 -6.93 0.04 12.33
N GLY A 236 -6.96 -0.50 13.55
CA GLY A 236 -7.71 -1.71 13.87
C GLY A 236 -9.21 -1.57 13.57
N ASP A 237 -9.80 -0.46 13.96
CA ASP A 237 -11.22 -0.17 13.70
C ASP A 237 -11.53 0.09 12.23
N LEU A 238 -10.59 0.68 11.50
CA LEU A 238 -10.68 0.81 10.04
C LEU A 238 -10.68 -0.57 9.39
N VAL A 239 -9.74 -1.44 9.74
CA VAL A 239 -9.66 -2.82 9.21
C VAL A 239 -10.94 -3.61 9.52
N LYS A 240 -11.47 -3.50 10.75
CA LYS A 240 -12.75 -4.15 11.12
C LYS A 240 -13.91 -3.64 10.29
N ARG A 241 -13.99 -2.33 10.02
CA ARG A 241 -15.05 -1.74 9.19
C ARG A 241 -15.00 -2.26 7.76
N ILE A 242 -13.80 -2.31 7.19
CA ILE A 242 -13.58 -2.77 5.82
C ILE A 242 -13.88 -4.26 5.66
N ASN A 243 -13.55 -5.07 6.67
CA ASN A 243 -13.74 -6.52 6.61
C ASN A 243 -15.22 -6.94 6.74
N LYS A 244 -16.16 -5.99 6.87
CA LYS A 244 -17.59 -6.30 6.90
C LYS A 244 -18.07 -6.66 5.48
N PRO A 245 -18.74 -7.82 5.29
CA PRO A 245 -19.11 -8.32 3.97
C PRO A 245 -20.07 -7.41 3.18
N ASN A 246 -20.78 -6.49 3.85
CA ASN A 246 -21.78 -5.60 3.24
C ASN A 246 -21.33 -4.14 3.15
N VAL A 247 -20.03 -3.83 3.35
CA VAL A 247 -19.52 -2.45 3.28
C VAL A 247 -18.59 -2.32 2.08
N ASN A 248 -19.03 -1.60 1.05
CA ASN A 248 -18.13 -1.19 -0.03
C ASN A 248 -17.21 -0.06 0.47
N SER A 249 -16.01 -0.44 0.90
CA SER A 249 -15.04 0.51 1.45
C SER A 249 -14.47 1.47 0.42
N TYR A 250 -14.46 1.08 -0.86
CA TYR A 250 -14.05 1.96 -1.95
C TYR A 250 -15.09 3.05 -2.19
N GLU A 251 -16.37 2.68 -2.20
CA GLU A 251 -17.48 3.64 -2.30
C GLU A 251 -17.48 4.64 -1.13
N ALA A 252 -17.30 4.17 0.11
CA ALA A 252 -17.21 5.04 1.27
C ALA A 252 -16.04 6.05 1.18
N LEU A 253 -14.89 5.60 0.68
CA LEU A 253 -13.73 6.47 0.43
C LEU A 253 -14.00 7.47 -0.71
N ALA A 254 -14.63 7.02 -1.81
CA ALA A 254 -15.00 7.87 -2.94
C ALA A 254 -15.97 8.97 -2.50
N ASN A 255 -16.99 8.62 -1.72
CA ASN A 255 -17.97 9.57 -1.18
C ASN A 255 -17.31 10.58 -0.22
N SER A 256 -16.39 10.13 0.63
CA SER A 256 -15.64 11.02 1.52
C SER A 256 -14.80 12.05 0.74
N LEU A 257 -14.17 11.62 -0.36
CA LEU A 257 -13.42 12.51 -1.25
C LEU A 257 -14.33 13.48 -2.02
N SER A 258 -15.50 13.03 -2.47
CA SER A 258 -16.49 13.89 -3.12
C SER A 258 -16.99 14.98 -2.18
N ASN A 259 -17.36 14.64 -0.95
CA ASN A 259 -17.80 15.61 0.06
C ASN A 259 -16.68 16.63 0.35
N PHE A 260 -15.44 16.16 0.53
CA PHE A 260 -14.30 17.06 0.71
C PHE A 260 -14.06 17.96 -0.51
N SER A 261 -14.29 17.45 -1.73
CA SER A 261 -14.23 18.27 -2.94
C SER A 261 -15.31 19.36 -2.95
N GLU A 262 -16.51 19.05 -2.47
CA GLU A 262 -17.62 20.01 -2.36
C GLU A 262 -17.32 21.08 -1.32
N ASP A 263 -16.74 20.71 -0.16
CA ASP A 263 -16.29 21.66 0.86
C ASP A 263 -15.23 22.64 0.33
N ILE A 264 -14.31 22.15 -0.53
CA ILE A 264 -13.33 23.02 -1.19
C ILE A 264 -14.01 23.99 -2.17
N ARG A 265 -15.08 23.56 -2.86
CA ARG A 265 -15.86 24.39 -3.80
C ARG A 265 -16.70 25.43 -3.06
N SER A 266 -17.37 25.05 -1.98
CA SER A 266 -18.25 25.96 -1.22
C SER A 266 -17.46 27.04 -0.46
N GLY A 267 -16.20 26.80 -0.15
CA GLY A 267 -15.27 27.83 0.34
C GLY A 267 -14.63 28.72 -0.75
N GLN A 268 -15.22 28.80 -1.95
CA GLN A 268 -14.80 29.71 -3.04
C GLN A 268 -15.61 31.01 -3.10
N ASP A 269 -16.70 31.13 -2.33
CA ASP A 269 -17.48 32.36 -2.13
C ASP A 269 -16.92 33.21 -0.97
#